data_AF-A0A7C4QAV5-F1
#
_entry.id   AF-A0A7C4QAV5-F1
#
_cell.length_a   1.000
_cell.length_b   1.000
_cell.length_c   1.000
_cell.angle_alpha   90.00
_cell.angle_beta   90.00
_cell.angle_gamma   90.00
#
_symmetry.space_group_name_H-M   'P 1'
#
loop_
_entity.id
_entity.type
_entity.pdbx_description
1 polymer ?
#
loop_
_entity_poly.entity_id
_entity_poly.type
_entity_poly.pdbx_seq_one_letter_code
_entity_poly.pdbx_strand_id
1 'polypeptide(L)'
;MKINIRGDFMSNKNVTFTMKIDKNIRDVLKEFCKSKGFLMKSFIERAIIDQIEKEELKEDLLAIEYYEKYEKNNTIPLEKVAEELGMYSKKKKNV
;
A
#
# COMPACT_ATOMS: atom_id res chain seq x y z
N MET A 1 23.42 -16.63 22.96
CA MET A 1 22.44 -17.56 22.34
C MET A 1 22.46 -17.31 20.83
N LYS A 2 23.00 -18.24 20.04
CA LYS A 2 23.00 -18.14 18.57
C LYS A 2 21.77 -18.89 18.08
N ILE A 3 20.83 -18.20 17.45
CA ILE A 3 19.69 -18.83 16.80
C ILE A 3 19.95 -18.72 15.30
N ASN A 4 20.15 -19.87 14.66
CA ASN A 4 20.35 -20.00 13.23
C ASN A 4 19.03 -20.49 12.64
N ILE A 5 18.38 -19.69 11.78
CA ILE A 5 17.19 -20.11 11.04
C ILE A 5 17.59 -20.13 9.57
N ARG A 6 17.85 -21.33 9.05
CA ARG A 6 17.92 -21.60 7.62
C ARG A 6 16.50 -21.73 7.10
N GLY A 7 16.13 -20.82 6.21
CA GLY A 7 14.92 -20.86 5.41
C GLY A 7 15.25 -20.15 4.10
N ASP A 8 15.93 -20.87 3.20
CA ASP A 8 16.14 -20.43 1.83
C ASP A 8 14.80 -20.54 1.11
N PHE A 9 14.16 -19.40 0.79
CA PHE A 9 13.39 -19.24 -0.45
C PHE A 9 13.13 -17.74 -0.72
N MET A 10 13.60 -17.28 -1.89
CA MET A 10 13.43 -15.97 -2.53
C MET A 10 14.47 -14.87 -2.25
N SER A 11 15.37 -14.67 -3.24
CA SER A 11 16.16 -13.46 -3.53
C SER A 11 16.95 -12.80 -2.37
N ASN A 12 18.28 -12.96 -2.39
CA ASN A 12 19.29 -12.30 -1.54
C ASN A 12 19.26 -10.76 -1.60
N LYS A 13 18.23 -10.10 -1.04
CA LYS A 13 18.19 -8.65 -0.82
C LYS A 13 17.82 -8.34 0.64
N ASN A 14 18.43 -9.05 1.58
CA ASN A 14 18.32 -8.66 2.99
C ASN A 14 19.13 -7.37 3.20
N VAL A 15 18.44 -6.29 3.57
CA VAL A 15 19.06 -5.00 3.90
C VAL A 15 18.97 -4.82 5.42
N THR A 16 20.10 -4.50 6.04
CA THR A 16 20.11 -4.14 7.47
C THR A 16 19.75 -2.67 7.59
N PHE A 17 18.66 -2.39 8.30
CA PHE A 17 18.31 -1.04 8.71
C PHE A 17 18.36 -0.95 10.24
N THR A 18 18.81 0.18 10.77
CA THR A 18 18.85 0.42 12.22
C THR A 18 18.00 1.64 12.54
N MET A 19 17.06 1.48 13.46
CA MET A 19 16.26 2.59 14.00
C MET A 19 16.33 2.60 15.52
N LYS A 20 16.23 3.80 16.10
CA LYS A 20 15.98 3.94 17.54
C LYS A 20 14.46 3.86 17.76
N ILE A 21 14.05 3.00 18.68
CA ILE A 21 12.67 2.89 19.14
C ILE A 21 12.64 3.10 20.65
N ASP A 22 11.51 3.60 21.14
CA ASP A 22 11.28 3.70 22.57
C ASP A 22 11.36 2.31 23.22
N LYS A 23 11.93 2.26 24.43
CA LYS A 23 12.16 0.99 25.14
C LYS A 23 10.84 0.30 25.47
N ASN A 24 9.82 1.06 25.89
CA ASN A 24 8.53 0.48 26.27
C ASN A 24 7.83 -0.09 25.03
N ILE A 25 7.90 0.59 23.89
CA ILE A 25 7.36 0.09 22.62
C ILE A 25 8.02 -1.22 22.21
N ARG A 26 9.36 -1.30 22.32
CA ARG A 26 10.10 -2.53 22.04
C ARG A 26 9.62 -3.69 22.93
N ASP A 27 9.44 -3.44 24.21
CA ASP A 27 9.08 -4.47 25.18
C ASP A 27 7.65 -4.97 24.92
N VAL A 28 6.71 -4.08 24.62
CA VAL A 28 5.34 -4.42 24.17
C VAL A 28 5.37 -5.28 22.90
N LEU A 29 6.13 -4.85 21.88
CA LEU A 29 6.25 -5.61 20.63
C LEU A 29 6.81 -7.01 20.89
N LYS A 30 7.84 -7.10 21.74
CA LYS A 30 8.49 -8.38 22.07
C LYS A 30 7.53 -9.32 22.80
N GLU A 31 6.79 -8.83 23.79
CA GLU A 31 5.80 -9.62 24.52
C GLU A 31 4.66 -10.08 23.60
N PHE A 32 4.16 -9.18 22.75
CA PHE A 32 3.14 -9.50 21.77
C PHE A 32 3.61 -10.61 20.81
N CYS A 33 4.76 -10.44 20.17
CA CYS A 33 5.33 -11.43 19.25
C CYS A 33 5.57 -12.77 19.96
N LYS A 34 6.09 -12.76 21.19
CA LYS A 34 6.29 -13.98 21.98
C LYS A 34 4.97 -14.69 22.28
N SER A 35 3.93 -13.95 22.65
CA SER A 35 2.61 -14.52 22.97
C SER A 35 1.92 -15.16 21.77
N LYS A 36 2.16 -14.65 20.56
CA LYS A 36 1.55 -15.12 19.31
C LYS A 36 2.42 -16.08 18.50
N GLY A 37 3.64 -16.35 18.95
CA GLY A 37 4.59 -17.21 18.21
C GLY A 37 5.17 -16.56 16.96
N PHE A 38 5.19 -15.23 16.88
CA PHE A 38 5.72 -14.50 15.73
C PHE A 38 7.18 -14.08 15.92
N LEU A 39 7.91 -14.02 14.81
CA LEU A 39 9.19 -13.34 14.74
C LEU A 39 8.96 -11.83 14.66
N MET A 40 9.66 -11.05 15.50
CA MET A 40 9.55 -9.58 15.50
C MET A 40 9.84 -8.98 14.12
N LYS A 41 10.82 -9.54 13.38
CA LYS A 41 11.15 -9.12 12.01
C LYS A 41 9.92 -9.21 11.10
N SER A 42 9.32 -10.39 10.99
CA SER A 42 8.18 -10.64 10.11
C SER A 42 6.96 -9.81 10.49
N PHE A 43 6.76 -9.57 11.79
CA PHE A 43 5.70 -8.68 12.26
C PHE A 43 5.93 -7.23 11.83
N ILE A 44 7.15 -6.71 12.00
CA ILE A 44 7.50 -5.34 11.59
C ILE A 44 7.37 -5.19 10.07
N GLU A 45 7.89 -6.14 9.29
CA GLU A 45 7.79 -6.10 7.82
C GLU A 45 6.34 -6.02 7.36
N ARG A 46 5.47 -6.85 7.95
CA ARG A 46 4.04 -6.83 7.66
C ARG A 46 3.38 -5.53 8.09
N ALA A 47 3.66 -5.06 9.31
CA ALA A 47 3.09 -3.82 9.83
C ALA A 47 3.46 -2.59 8.98
N ILE A 48 4.66 -2.57 8.40
CA ILE A 48 5.09 -1.52 7.47
C ILE A 48 4.22 -1.52 6.21
N ILE A 49 4.02 -2.69 5.58
CA ILE A 49 3.19 -2.81 4.37
C ILE A 49 1.74 -2.44 4.68
N ASP A 50 1.17 -3.04 5.73
CA ASP A 50 -0.23 -2.81 6.12
C ASP A 50 -0.49 -1.32 6.41
N GLN A 51 0.47 -0.62 7.02
CA GLN A 51 0.33 0.80 7.33
C GLN A 51 0.47 1.69 6.08
N ILE A 52 1.33 1.32 5.11
CA ILE A 52 1.44 2.04 3.83
C ILE A 52 0.14 1.91 3.04
N GLU A 53 -0.35 0.68 2.86
CA GLU A 53 -1.61 0.42 2.14
C GLU A 53 -2.78 1.20 2.76
N LYS A 54 -2.81 1.30 4.09
CA LYS A 54 -3.84 2.05 4.80
C LYS A 54 -3.78 3.57 4.54
N GLU A 55 -2.58 4.15 4.48
CA GLU A 55 -2.46 5.59 4.18
C GLU A 55 -2.79 5.87 2.72
N GLU A 56 -2.36 5.03 1.77
CA GLU A 56 -2.73 5.15 0.35
C GLU A 56 -4.26 5.10 0.17
N LEU A 57 -4.93 4.13 0.78
CA LEU A 57 -6.40 4.03 0.74
C LEU A 57 -7.09 5.26 1.33
N LYS A 58 -6.49 5.88 2.36
CA LYS A 58 -7.03 7.09 2.97
C LYS A 58 -6.88 8.30 2.05
N GLU A 59 -5.75 8.43 1.37
CA GLU A 59 -5.52 9.47 0.38
C GLU A 59 -6.49 9.33 -0.81
N ASP A 60 -6.68 8.11 -1.31
CA ASP A 60 -7.63 7.82 -2.39
C ASP A 60 -9.07 8.20 -1.99
N LEU A 61 -9.50 7.84 -0.78
CA LEU A 61 -10.82 8.20 -0.27
C LEU A 61 -11.00 9.72 -0.21
N LEU A 62 -9.99 10.45 0.29
CA LEU A 62 -10.03 11.91 0.35
C LEU A 62 -10.10 12.54 -1.05
N ALA A 63 -9.39 11.97 -2.03
CA ALA A 63 -9.43 12.42 -3.41
C ALA A 63 -10.83 12.22 -4.02
N ILE A 64 -11.46 11.06 -3.77
CA ILE A 64 -12.83 10.78 -4.22
C ILE A 64 -13.82 11.76 -3.60
N GLU A 65 -13.77 11.95 -2.28
CA GLU A 65 -14.66 12.90 -1.58
C GLU A 65 -14.50 14.33 -2.11
N TYR A 66 -13.25 14.75 -2.35
CA TYR A 66 -12.94 16.06 -2.91
C TYR A 66 -13.53 16.21 -4.32
N TYR A 67 -13.32 15.20 -5.18
CA TYR A 67 -13.89 15.17 -6.52
C TYR A 67 -15.42 15.27 -6.47
N GLU A 68 -16.08 14.45 -5.65
CA GLU A 68 -17.54 14.45 -5.54
C GLU A 68 -18.10 15.79 -5.06
N LYS A 69 -17.42 16.43 -4.12
CA LYS A 69 -17.89 17.66 -3.47
C LYS A 69 -17.64 18.91 -4.29
N TYR A 70 -16.52 18.98 -5.01
CA TYR A 70 -16.07 20.24 -5.62
C TYR A 70 -15.87 20.18 -7.13
N GLU A 71 -15.49 19.02 -7.70
CA GLU A 71 -15.06 18.94 -9.10
C GLU A 71 -16.09 18.30 -10.02
N LYS A 72 -16.91 17.36 -9.52
CA LYS A 72 -17.85 16.56 -10.30
C LYS A 72 -18.69 17.40 -11.28
N ASN A 73 -19.24 18.51 -10.81
CA ASN A 73 -20.11 19.39 -11.62
C ASN A 73 -19.36 20.19 -12.69
N ASN A 74 -18.04 20.32 -12.58
CA ASN A 74 -17.18 21.04 -13.51
C ASN A 74 -16.32 20.10 -14.37
N THR A 75 -16.55 18.79 -14.30
CA THR A 75 -15.78 17.80 -15.05
C THR A 75 -16.44 17.45 -16.38
N ILE A 76 -15.60 17.20 -17.40
CA ILE A 76 -16.07 16.78 -18.73
C ILE A 76 -16.33 15.27 -18.74
N PRO A 77 -17.38 14.79 -19.46
CA PRO A 77 -17.65 13.37 -19.61
C PRO A 77 -16.47 12.61 -20.23
N LEU A 78 -16.25 11.38 -19.77
CA LEU A 78 -15.15 10.52 -20.22
C LEU A 78 -15.18 10.29 -21.73
N GLU A 79 -16.37 10.23 -22.34
CA GLU A 79 -16.55 10.04 -23.78
C GLU A 79 -15.92 11.18 -24.57
N LYS A 80 -16.06 12.43 -24.10
CA LYS A 80 -15.46 13.60 -24.76
C LYS A 80 -13.94 13.56 -24.69
N VAL A 81 -13.39 13.21 -23.52
CA VAL A 81 -11.93 13.07 -23.33
C VAL A 81 -11.37 11.99 -24.25
N ALA A 82 -12.06 10.85 -24.36
CA ALA A 82 -11.63 9.73 -25.19
C ALA A 82 -11.77 10.01 -26.70
N GLU A 83 -12.74 10.83 -27.12
CA GLU A 83 -12.80 11.38 -28.49
C GLU A 83 -11.62 12.31 -28.79
N GLU A 84 -11.28 13.23 -27.86
CA GLU A 84 -10.13 14.15 -28.00
C GLU A 84 -8.79 13.40 -28.06
N LEU A 85 -8.64 12.34 -27.27
CA LEU A 85 -7.44 11.50 -27.24
C LEU A 85 -7.36 10.48 -28.39
N GLY A 86 -8.37 10.44 -29.27
CA GLY A 86 -8.39 9.55 -30.43
C GLY A 86 -8.56 8.06 -30.09
N MET A 87 -9.08 7.75 -28.89
CA MET A 87 -9.25 6.37 -28.39
C MET A 87 -10.48 5.67 -28.98
N TYR A 88 -11.46 6.43 -29.51
CA TYR A 88 -12.65 5.89 -30.17
C TYR A 88 -12.56 5.99 -31.70
N SER A 89 -12.41 4.83 -32.36
CA SER A 89 -12.68 4.69 -33.80
C SER A 89 -14.19 4.67 -34.03
N LYS A 90 -14.74 5.68 -34.73
CA LYS A 90 -16.13 5.66 -35.22
C LYS A 90 -16.38 4.34 -35.95
N LYS A 91 -17.09 3.38 -35.34
CA LYS A 91 -17.60 2.22 -36.07
C LYS A 91 -18.51 2.76 -37.16
N LYS A 92 -18.08 2.67 -38.42
CA LYS A 92 -18.93 2.91 -39.59
C LYS A 92 -20.19 2.06 -39.41
N LYS A 93 -21.34 2.71 -39.23
CA LYS A 93 -22.63 2.08 -39.50
C LYS A 93 -22.62 1.77 -41.00
N ASN A 94 -22.46 0.50 -41.36
CA ASN A 94 -22.82 0.05 -42.70
C ASN A 94 -24.35 0.18 -42.80
N VAL A 95 -24.78 1.13 -43.64
CA VAL A 95 -26.14 1.23 -44.17
C VAL A 95 -26.27 0.20 -45.29
#